data_AF-A0A2E0N8J2-F1
#
_entry.id   AF-A0A2E0N8J2-F1
#
_cell.length_a   1.000
_cell.length_b   1.000
_cell.length_c   1.000
_cell.angle_alpha   90.00
_cell.angle_beta   90.00
_cell.angle_gamma   90.00
#
_symmetry.space_group_name_H-M   'P 1'
#
loop_
_entity.id
_entity.type
_entity.pdbx_description
1 polymer ?
#
loop_
_entity_poly.entity_id
_entity_poly.type
_entity_poly.pdbx_seq_one_letter_code
_entity_poly.pdbx_strand_id
1 'polypeptide(L)' 'MLELIPMVERFLPSNDPIKEDVLDWTVKRDAQDIKILLDWLNEARSFREKRAMINLIEGLVGELKMAVEELSDLQ' A
#
# COMPACT_ATOMS: atom_id res chain seq x y z
N MET A 1 -4.03 -21.46 -6.63
CA MET A 1 -3.21 -21.07 -7.79
C MET A 1 -3.57 -19.62 -8.06
N LEU A 2 -2.78 -18.67 -7.57
CA LEU A 2 -2.97 -17.26 -7.89
C LEU A 2 -2.35 -17.06 -9.26
N GLU A 3 -3.17 -16.80 -10.28
CA GLU A 3 -2.66 -16.38 -11.58
C GLU A 3 -1.92 -15.05 -11.40
N LEU A 4 -0.61 -15.08 -11.64
CA LEU A 4 0.18 -13.87 -11.83
C LEU A 4 -0.39 -13.18 -13.06
N ILE A 5 -1.07 -12.04 -12.86
CA ILE A 5 -1.51 -11.17 -13.95
C ILE A 5 -0.27 -10.89 -14.81
N PRO A 6 -0.30 -11.18 -16.12
CA PRO A 6 0.82 -10.85 -16.99
C PRO A 6 1.01 -9.34 -16.95
N MET A 7 2.14 -8.90 -16.41
CA MET A 7 2.55 -7.50 -16.41
C MET A 7 2.71 -7.10 -17.89
N VAL A 8 1.71 -6.41 -18.43
CA VAL A 8 1.75 -5.89 -19.80
C VAL A 8 2.84 -4.81 -19.81
N GLU A 9 3.98 -5.09 -20.45
CA GLU A 9 4.99 -4.07 -20.69
C GLU A 9 4.35 -2.94 -21.52
N ARG A 10 4.14 -1.78 -20.88
CA ARG A 10 3.57 -0.60 -21.53
C ARG A 10 4.62 0.02 -22.45
N PHE A 11 4.30 0.14 -23.73
CA PHE A 11 5.20 0.70 -24.74
C PHE A 11 5.27 2.24 -24.73
N LEU A 12 4.36 2.91 -24.02
CA LEU A 12 4.36 4.37 -23.80
C LEU A 12 4.42 4.65 -22.29
N PRO A 13 5.17 5.67 -21.82
CA PRO A 13 5.14 6.06 -20.42
C PRO A 13 3.73 6.49 -19.99
N SER A 14 3.43 6.39 -18.70
CA SER A 14 2.20 6.96 -18.13
C SER A 14 2.00 8.43 -18.50
N ASN A 15 0.73 8.86 -18.45
CA ASN A 15 0.35 10.27 -18.61
C ASN A 15 1.11 11.18 -17.61
N ASP A 16 1.48 10.63 -16.46
CA ASP A 16 2.39 11.26 -15.49
C ASP A 16 3.32 10.18 -14.89
N PRO A 17 4.50 9.93 -15.49
CA PRO A 17 5.38 8.84 -15.08
C PRO A 17 6.05 9.09 -13.72
N ILE A 18 6.25 10.36 -13.33
CA ILE A 18 6.79 10.70 -12.01
C ILE A 18 5.73 10.37 -10.95
N LYS A 19 4.48 10.74 -11.20
CA LYS A 19 3.39 10.41 -10.28
C LYS A 19 3.20 8.90 -10.16
N GLU A 20 3.26 8.17 -11.28
CA GLU A 20 3.22 6.70 -11.28
C GLU A 20 4.31 6.11 -10.38
N ASP A 21 5.57 6.52 -10.53
CA ASP A 21 6.68 6.05 -9.70
C ASP A 21 6.47 6.33 -8.19
N VAL A 22 5.95 7.51 -7.87
CA VAL A 22 5.65 7.90 -6.48
C VAL A 22 4.53 7.05 -5.89
N LEU A 23 3.46 6.80 -6.65
CA LEU A 23 2.35 5.97 -6.21
C LEU A 23 2.79 4.52 -6.03
N ASP A 24 3.59 3.98 -6.94
CA ASP A 24 4.17 2.64 -6.84
C ASP A 24 5.07 2.49 -5.60
N TRP A 25 5.88 3.50 -5.31
CA TRP A 25 6.68 3.55 -4.10
C TRP A 25 5.80 3.60 -2.85
N THR A 26 4.75 4.41 -2.86
CA THR A 26 3.79 4.56 -1.76
C THR A 26 3.10 3.23 -1.46
N VAL A 27 2.62 2.52 -2.50
CA VAL A 27 2.02 1.19 -2.35
C VAL A 27 2.99 0.20 -1.69
N LYS A 28 4.24 0.17 -2.15
CA LYS A 28 5.26 -0.74 -1.60
C LYS A 28 5.60 -0.42 -0.16
N ARG A 29 5.78 0.87 0.17
CA ARG A 29 6.08 1.34 1.53
C ARG A 29 4.94 0.98 2.48
N ASP A 30 3.72 1.37 2.16
CA ASP A 30 2.58 1.24 3.08
C ASP A 30 2.22 -0.22 3.34
N ALA A 31 2.31 -1.07 2.31
CA ALA A 31 2.13 -2.51 2.48
C ALA A 31 3.18 -3.11 3.44
N GLN A 32 4.44 -2.66 3.34
CA GLN A 32 5.52 -3.11 4.21
C GLN A 32 5.33 -2.59 5.65
N ASP A 33 4.91 -1.35 5.81
CA ASP A 33 4.67 -0.74 7.13
C ASP A 33 3.47 -1.38 7.83
N ILE A 34 2.38 -1.68 7.10
CA ILE A 34 1.23 -2.43 7.62
C ILE A 34 1.67 -3.80 8.11
N LYS A 35 2.52 -4.51 7.35
CA LYS A 35 3.04 -5.82 7.77
C LYS A 35 3.77 -5.72 9.11
N ILE A 36 4.65 -4.73 9.27
CA ILE A 36 5.38 -4.49 10.52
C ILE A 36 4.41 -4.17 11.67
N LEU A 37 3.40 -3.33 11.43
CA LEU A 37 2.41 -2.98 12.44
C LEU A 37 1.56 -4.18 12.87
N LEU A 38 1.22 -5.08 11.93
CA LEU A 38 0.52 -6.32 12.23
C LEU A 38 1.40 -7.27 13.06
N ASP A 39 2.69 -7.35 12.77
CA ASP A 39 3.64 -8.13 13.58
C ASP A 39 3.71 -7.57 15.02
N TRP A 40 3.82 -6.24 15.17
CA TRP A 40 3.80 -5.61 16.49
C TRP A 40 2.45 -5.74 17.21
N LEU A 41 1.33 -5.78 16.48
CA LEU A 41 0.00 -5.98 17.04
C LEU A 41 -0.12 -7.35 17.74
N ASN A 42 0.54 -8.38 17.21
CA ASN A 42 0.62 -9.70 17.83
C ASN A 42 1.41 -9.69 19.15
N GLU A 43 2.39 -8.80 19.29
CA GLU A 43 3.25 -8.68 20.46
C GLU A 43 2.72 -7.69 21.52
N ALA A 44 1.75 -6.84 21.15
CA ALA A 44 1.22 -5.78 22.00
C ALA A 44 0.58 -6.31 23.29
N ARG A 45 0.99 -5.73 24.43
CA ARG A 45 0.61 -6.20 25.77
C ARG A 45 -0.56 -5.45 26.38
N SER A 46 -0.88 -4.27 25.85
CA SER A 46 -1.98 -3.44 26.32
C SER A 46 -3.01 -3.15 25.23
N PHE A 47 -4.27 -2.96 25.65
CA PHE A 47 -5.34 -2.53 24.76
C PHE A 47 -5.04 -1.18 24.08
N ARG A 48 -4.34 -0.29 24.78
CA ARG A 48 -3.94 1.02 24.26
C ARG A 48 -2.97 0.89 23.09
N GLU A 49 -1.95 0.03 23.20
CA GLU A 49 -1.01 -0.24 22.11
C GLU A 49 -1.73 -0.86 20.90
N LYS A 50 -2.57 -1.86 21.14
CA LYS A 50 -3.38 -2.50 20.08
C LYS A 50 -4.22 -1.48 19.33
N ARG A 51 -4.93 -0.60 20.05
CA ARG A 51 -5.75 0.45 19.45
C ARG A 51 -4.92 1.45 18.65
N ALA A 52 -3.76 1.86 19.15
CA ALA A 52 -2.88 2.77 18.43
C ALA A 52 -2.40 2.15 17.11
N MET A 53 -2.00 0.86 17.12
CA MET A 53 -1.58 0.14 15.92
C MET A 53 -2.73 0.00 14.91
N ILE A 54 -3.94 -0.36 15.35
CA ILE A 54 -5.11 -0.44 14.47
C ILE A 54 -5.38 0.91 13.79
N ASN A 55 -5.36 2.02 14.53
CA ASN A 55 -5.58 3.34 13.94
C ASN A 55 -4.51 3.69 12.89
N LEU A 56 -3.25 3.31 13.11
CA LEU A 56 -2.16 3.51 12.14
C LEU A 56 -2.36 2.64 10.89
N ILE A 57 -2.71 1.37 11.08
CA ILE A 57 -3.02 0.44 9.98
C ILE A 57 -4.19 0.98 9.14
N GLU A 58 -5.26 1.47 9.78
CA GLU A 58 -6.41 2.05 9.07
C GLU A 58 -5.99 3.25 8.20
N GLY A 59 -5.10 4.11 8.69
CA GLY A 59 -4.55 5.22 7.93
C GLY A 59 -3.77 4.75 6.69
N LEU A 60 -2.83 3.82 6.87
CA LEU A 60 -2.03 3.26 5.77
C LEU A 60 -2.88 2.49 4.75
N VAL A 61 -3.91 1.78 5.20
CA VAL A 61 -4.86 1.12 4.28
C VAL A 61 -5.66 2.16 3.49
N GLY A 62 -5.98 3.31 4.08
CA GLY A 62 -6.58 4.43 3.37
C GLY A 62 -5.67 4.97 2.27
N GLU A 63 -4.40 5.23 2.60
CA GLU A 63 -3.38 5.68 1.63
C GLU A 63 -3.18 4.65 0.50
N LEU A 64 -3.09 3.36 0.83
CA LEU A 64 -3.01 2.29 -0.17
C LEU A 64 -4.18 2.30 -1.15
N LYS A 65 -5.40 2.43 -0.65
CA LYS A 65 -6.59 2.46 -1.52
C LYS A 65 -6.54 3.64 -2.48
N MET A 66 -6.25 4.84 -1.96
CA MET A 66 -6.12 6.04 -2.80
C MET A 66 -5.00 5.87 -3.83
N ALA A 67 -3.84 5.34 -3.43
CA ALA A 67 -2.71 5.17 -4.33
C ALA A 67 -3.01 4.19 -5.47
N VAL A 68 -3.68 3.07 -5.17
CA VAL A 68 -4.09 2.07 -6.17
C VAL A 68 -5.18 2.63 -7.11
N GLU A 69 -6.15 3.37 -6.57
CA GLU A 69 -7.18 4.05 -7.38
C GLU A 69 -6.53 5.06 -8.33
N GLU A 70 -5.61 5.90 -7.83
CA GLU A 70 -4.89 6.86 -8.67
C GLU A 70 -3.99 6.20 -9.72
N LEU A 71 -3.33 5.08 -9.39
CA LEU A 71 -2.58 4.29 -10.37
C LEU A 71 -3.50 3.79 -11.49
N SER A 72 -4.72 3.37 -11.16
CA SER A 72 -5.69 2.93 -12.16
C SER A 72 -6.13 4.05 -13.10
N ASP A 73 -6.20 5.29 -12.61
CA ASP A 73 -6.54 6.48 -13.41
C ASP A 73 -5.38 6.92 -14.34
N LEU A 74 -4.14 6.49 -14.06
CA LEU A 74 -2.95 6.76 -14.88
C LEU A 74 -2.73 5.72 -16.00
N GLN A 75 -3.44 4.59 -15.96
CA GLN A 75 -3.37 3.50 -16.93
C GLN A 75 -4.24 3.77 -18.15
#